data_AF-A0A109Q611-F1
#
_entry.id   AF-A0A109Q611-F1
#
_cell.length_a   1.000
_cell.length_b   1.000
_cell.length_c   1.000
_cell.angle_alpha   90.00
_cell.angle_beta   90.00
_cell.angle_gamma   90.00
#
_symmetry.space_group_name_H-M   'P 1'
#
loop_
_entity.id
_entity.type
_entity.pdbx_description
1 polymer ?
#
loop_
_entity_poly.entity_id
_entity_poly.type
_entity_poly.pdbx_seq_one_letter_code
_entity_poly.pdbx_strand_id
1 'polypeptide(L)'
;MRDLIAAAKIVVPSMAARVIDRAIQIHGAAGVSQDTFLARAYVYARFIRIGDGPDQVHLAAVGKELVKRGGVMGKGCRVWLSKLTGRMP
;
A
#
# COMPACT_ATOMS: atom_id res chain seq x y z
N MET A 1 14.25 8.25 -0.08
CA MET A 1 14.25 7.61 1.27
C MET A 1 12.86 7.66 1.93
N ARG A 2 12.21 8.82 2.03
CA ARG A 2 10.90 8.97 2.72
C ARG A 2 9.77 8.11 2.16
N ASP A 3 9.73 7.90 0.85
CA ASP A 3 8.63 7.16 0.19
C ASP A 3 8.63 5.67 0.53
N LEU A 4 9.80 5.07 0.74
CA LEU A 4 9.91 3.67 1.14
C LEU A 4 9.41 3.45 2.56
N ILE A 5 9.63 4.41 3.45
CA ILE A 5 9.15 4.39 4.83
C ILE A 5 7.61 4.51 4.83
N ALA A 6 7.07 5.45 4.04
CA ALA A 6 5.63 5.61 3.88
C ALA A 6 4.98 4.36 3.25
N ALA A 7 5.60 3.76 2.23
CA ALA A 7 5.14 2.53 1.60
C ALA A 7 5.16 1.34 2.57
N ALA A 8 6.22 1.18 3.36
CA ALA A 8 6.32 0.11 4.37
C ALA A 8 5.18 0.21 5.40
N LYS A 9 4.85 1.44 5.85
CA LYS A 9 3.77 1.69 6.82
C LYS A 9 2.38 1.30 6.31
N ILE A 10 2.16 1.25 4.99
CA ILE A 10 0.90 0.79 4.38
C ILE A 10 0.87 -0.75 4.24
N VAL A 11 1.97 -1.30 3.74
CA VAL A 11 2.05 -2.72 3.34
C VAL A 11 2.16 -3.64 4.55
N VAL A 12 3.00 -3.28 5.53
CA VAL A 12 3.31 -4.14 6.67
C VAL A 12 2.07 -4.43 7.54
N PRO A 13 1.28 -3.43 7.99
CA PRO A 13 0.11 -3.72 8.82
C PRO A 13 -0.98 -4.50 8.07
N SER A 14 -1.14 -4.24 6.77
CA SER A 14 -2.09 -4.97 5.92
C SER A 14 -1.68 -6.42 5.70
N MET A 15 -0.38 -6.70 5.56
CA MET A 15 0.14 -8.06 5.51
C MET A 15 -0.01 -8.77 6.87
N ALA A 16 0.36 -8.11 7.96
CA ALA A 16 0.25 -8.66 9.32
C ALA A 16 -1.20 -9.05 9.65
N ALA A 17 -2.17 -8.17 9.38
CA ALA A 17 -3.59 -8.44 9.60
C ALA A 17 -4.04 -9.71 8.84
N ARG A 18 -3.60 -9.91 7.59
CA ARG A 18 -3.94 -11.10 6.79
C ARG A 18 -3.31 -12.40 7.30
N VAL A 19 -2.16 -12.34 7.96
CA VAL A 19 -1.53 -13.52 8.56
C VAL A 19 -2.24 -13.88 9.87
N ILE A 20 -2.53 -12.87 10.69
CA ILE A 20 -3.24 -13.03 11.97
C ILE A 20 -4.66 -13.57 11.72
N ASP A 21 -5.36 -13.05 10.72
CA ASP A 21 -6.71 -13.51 10.35
C ASP A 21 -6.74 -15.01 10.00
N ARG A 22 -5.75 -15.47 9.22
CA ARG A 22 -5.60 -16.91 8.93
C ARG A 22 -5.29 -17.73 10.18
N ALA A 23 -4.49 -17.20 11.09
CA ALA A 23 -4.21 -17.85 12.36
C ALA A 23 -5.48 -17.96 13.22
N ILE A 24 -6.28 -16.89 13.32
CA ILE A 24 -7.57 -16.89 14.01
C ILE A 24 -8.49 -17.97 13.41
N GLN A 25 -8.56 -18.03 12.08
CA GLN A 25 -9.42 -18.99 11.39
C GLN A 25 -9.06 -20.45 11.70
N ILE A 26 -7.77 -20.77 11.84
CA ILE A 26 -7.29 -22.11 12.22
C ILE A 26 -7.60 -22.42 13.69
N HIS A 27 -7.56 -21.43 14.58
CA HIS A 27 -7.82 -21.59 16.02
C HIS A 27 -9.32 -21.61 16.37
N GLY A 28 -10.21 -21.28 15.43
CA GLY A 28 -11.66 -21.23 15.67
C GLY A 28 -12.03 -20.23 16.78
N ALA A 29 -12.95 -20.63 17.68
CA ALA A 29 -13.39 -19.76 18.78
C ALA A 29 -12.24 -19.33 19.71
N ALA A 30 -11.21 -20.16 19.88
CA ALA A 30 -10.04 -19.80 20.68
C ALA A 30 -9.21 -18.66 20.05
N GLY A 31 -9.30 -18.47 18.73
CA GLY A 31 -8.62 -17.39 18.01
C GLY A 31 -9.16 -15.99 18.32
N VAL A 32 -10.43 -15.90 18.74
CA VAL A 32 -11.08 -14.65 19.17
C VAL A 32 -11.23 -14.53 20.69
N SER A 33 -10.85 -15.57 21.43
CA SER A 33 -10.84 -15.57 22.89
C SER A 33 -9.68 -14.74 23.46
N GLN A 34 -9.74 -14.45 24.76
CA GLN A 34 -8.64 -13.84 25.50
C GLN A 34 -7.51 -14.83 25.82
N ASP A 35 -7.72 -16.13 25.56
CA ASP A 35 -6.75 -17.20 25.79
C ASP A 35 -5.54 -17.13 24.86
N THR A 36 -5.71 -16.52 23.68
CA THR A 36 -4.63 -16.33 22.70
C THR A 36 -4.35 -14.85 22.48
N PHE A 37 -3.14 -14.52 22.04
CA PHE A 37 -2.76 -13.13 21.72
C PHE A 37 -3.37 -12.63 20.40
N LEU A 38 -4.01 -13.51 19.62
CA LEU A 38 -4.40 -13.28 18.23
C LEU A 38 -5.43 -12.15 18.08
N ALA A 39 -6.46 -12.13 18.92
CA ALA A 39 -7.48 -11.09 18.91
C ALA A 39 -6.88 -9.69 19.14
N ARG A 40 -5.98 -9.57 20.13
CA ARG A 40 -5.29 -8.31 20.44
C ARG A 40 -4.37 -7.87 19.31
N ALA A 41 -3.63 -8.83 18.72
CA ALA A 41 -2.73 -8.55 17.60
C ALA A 41 -3.50 -8.07 16.36
N TYR A 42 -4.68 -8.64 16.08
CA TYR A 42 -5.52 -8.22 14.95
C TYR A 42 -6.02 -6.79 15.12
N VAL A 43 -6.50 -6.44 16.31
CA VAL A 43 -6.93 -5.07 16.65
C VAL A 43 -5.76 -4.09 16.53
N TYR A 44 -4.58 -4.47 17.01
CA TYR A 44 -3.39 -3.62 16.93
C TYR A 44 -2.93 -3.39 15.48
N ALA A 45 -2.94 -4.44 14.64
CA ALA A 45 -2.64 -4.31 13.22
C ALA A 45 -3.64 -3.38 12.52
N ARG A 46 -4.92 -3.41 12.91
CA ARG A 46 -5.93 -2.47 12.41
C ARG A 46 -5.71 -1.04 12.91
N PHE A 47 -5.31 -0.88 14.16
CA PHE A 47 -5.05 0.41 14.80
C PHE A 47 -3.88 1.13 14.15
N ILE A 48 -2.77 0.43 13.86
CA ILE A 48 -1.59 1.03 13.21
C ILE A 48 -1.93 1.58 11.82
N ARG A 49 -2.96 1.10 11.13
CA ARG A 49 -3.39 1.67 9.84
C ARG A 49 -4.03 3.06 9.97
N ILE A 50 -4.24 3.52 11.20
CA ILE A 50 -4.80 4.83 11.55
C ILE A 50 -3.78 5.64 12.36
N GLY A 51 -3.15 5.03 13.38
CA GLY A 51 -2.09 5.64 14.17
C GLY A 51 -0.86 5.95 13.31
N ASP A 52 -0.33 7.17 13.40
CA ASP A 52 0.72 7.75 12.51
C ASP A 52 0.30 8.14 11.09
N GLY A 53 -1.00 8.31 10.85
CA GLY A 53 -1.52 8.80 9.58
C GLY A 53 -2.20 7.66 8.80
N PRO A 54 -3.45 7.87 8.33
CA PRO A 54 -4.17 6.86 7.58
C PRO A 54 -3.42 6.39 6.34
N ASP A 55 -3.59 5.12 5.97
CA ASP A 55 -3.00 4.54 4.75
C ASP A 55 -3.18 5.42 3.51
N GLN A 56 -4.34 6.08 3.37
CA GLN A 56 -4.65 6.96 2.23
C GLN A 56 -3.76 8.21 2.17
N VAL A 57 -3.37 8.75 3.33
CA VAL A 57 -2.48 9.93 3.40
C VAL A 57 -1.08 9.55 2.93
N HIS A 58 -0.58 8.40 3.39
CA HIS A 58 0.71 7.87 2.96
C HIS A 58 0.71 7.51 1.47
N LEU A 59 -0.38 6.91 0.97
CA LEU A 59 -0.56 6.60 -0.46
C LEU A 59 -0.58 7.86 -1.32
N ALA A 60 -1.30 8.90 -0.89
CA ALA A 60 -1.35 10.17 -1.61
C ALA A 60 0.01 10.88 -1.64
N ALA A 61 0.78 10.80 -0.56
CA ALA A 61 2.14 11.34 -0.51
C ALA A 61 3.07 10.60 -1.49
N VAL A 62 3.05 9.26 -1.48
CA VAL A 62 3.81 8.43 -2.43
C VAL A 62 3.38 8.71 -3.87
N GLY A 63 2.07 8.79 -4.14
CA GLY A 63 1.53 9.07 -5.48
C GLY A 63 1.97 10.43 -6.03
N LYS A 64 1.96 11.48 -5.19
CA LYS A 64 2.48 12.80 -5.58
C LYS A 64 3.97 12.75 -5.93
N GLU A 65 4.76 12.02 -5.17
CA GLU A 65 6.20 11.87 -5.44
C GLU A 65 6.44 11.06 -6.72
N LEU A 66 5.68 9.97 -6.94
CA LEU A 66 5.76 9.17 -8.16
C LEU A 66 5.39 9.99 -9.40
N VAL A 67 4.37 10.86 -9.32
CA VAL A 67 3.99 11.77 -10.42
C VAL A 67 5.06 12.83 -10.66
N LYS A 68 5.71 13.36 -9.62
CA LYS A 68 6.84 14.29 -9.78
C LYS A 68 8.03 13.62 -10.46
N ARG A 69 8.37 12.39 -10.05
CA ARG A 69 9.46 11.61 -10.64
C ARG A 69 9.14 11.14 -12.06
N GLY A 70 7.90 10.70 -12.28
CA GLY A 70 7.33 10.30 -13.56
C GLY A 70 6.77 11.47 -14.37
N GLY A 71 7.11 12.71 -13.99
CA GLY A 71 6.78 13.91 -14.73
C GLY A 71 7.34 13.77 -16.13
N VAL A 72 6.45 13.39 -17.05
CA VAL A 72 6.65 13.09 -18.49
C VAL A 72 6.69 11.59 -18.83
N MET A 73 5.54 10.90 -18.75
CA MET A 73 5.19 9.88 -19.77
C MET A 73 4.64 10.52 -21.06
N GLY A 74 4.49 11.85 -21.09
CA GLY A 74 3.90 12.62 -22.19
C GLY A 74 4.84 13.03 -23.34
N LYS A 75 6.13 12.66 -23.31
CA LYS A 75 7.07 12.90 -24.44
C LYS A 75 7.42 11.61 -25.21
N GLY A 76 7.48 10.46 -24.54
CA GLY A 76 7.68 9.17 -25.21
C GLY A 76 6.50 8.80 -26.10
N CYS A 77 5.26 8.97 -25.60
CA CYS A 77 4.05 8.68 -26.37
C CYS A 77 3.89 9.60 -27.59
N ARG A 78 4.31 10.88 -27.51
CA ARG A 78 4.23 11.83 -28.63
C ARG A 78 5.24 11.53 -29.74
N VAL A 79 6.45 11.09 -29.37
CA VAL A 79 7.48 10.61 -30.32
C VAL A 79 7.11 9.26 -30.93
N TRP A 80 6.46 8.37 -30.15
CA TRP A 80 5.93 7.11 -30.67
C TRP A 80 4.72 7.34 -31.59
N LEU A 81 3.79 8.22 -31.22
CA LEU A 81 2.65 8.62 -32.05
C LEU A 81 3.09 9.35 -33.33
N SER A 82 4.11 10.20 -33.29
CA SER A 82 4.64 10.85 -34.50
C SER A 82 5.37 9.87 -35.44
N LYS A 83 5.95 8.79 -34.90
CA LYS A 83 6.53 7.71 -35.70
C LYS A 83 5.49 6.75 -36.29
N LEU A 84 4.30 6.65 -35.69
CA LEU A 84 3.20 5.80 -36.16
C LEU A 84 2.28 6.51 -37.19
N THR A 85 2.18 7.84 -37.18
CA THR A 85 1.31 8.58 -38.10
C THR A 85 1.96 8.98 -39.43
N GLY A 86 3.24 8.64 -39.65
CA GLY A 86 3.88 8.73 -40.97
C GLY A 86 3.96 10.11 -41.62
N ARG A 87 3.58 11.20 -40.92
CA ARG A 87 3.61 12.56 -41.47
C ARG A 87 4.95 13.22 -41.12
N MET A 88 5.96 12.93 -41.93
CA MET A 88 7.10 13.83 -42.15
C MET A 88 6.63 15.05 -42.97
N PRO A 89 7.29 16.23 -42.88
CA PRO A 89 7.06 17.31 -43.84
C PRO A 89 7.35 16.87 -45.28
#